data_AF-A0A7M7JK26-F1
#
_entry.id   AF-A0A7M7JK26-F1
#
_cell.length_a   1.000
_cell.length_b   1.000
_cell.length_c   1.000
_cell.angle_alpha   90.00
_cell.angle_beta   90.00
_cell.angle_gamma   90.00
#
_symmetry.space_group_name_H-M   'P 1'
#
loop_
_entity.id
_entity.type
_entity.pdbx_description
1 polymer ?
#
loop_
_entity_poly.entity_id
_entity_poly.type
_entity_poly.pdbx_seq_one_letter_code
_entity_poly.pdbx_strand_id
1 'polypeptide(L)'
;MAKYMQENFAYDFQMYPAQRYVKDQCILFMQHIMWNCSRNTMTVQELREGLENLHSLLYILSTKDIAAFRTLVADLLLIIPMMKDLINEAERFAECKPTDWDEVARFIKQESEMVTLDAEYITAKVAYFSLDRLLGAGGFGAVYKASMGESACVVKFVPTTAIPSLSAAVADKTVACMINHPCLVKYYACFLVKGAYVTAMEYIRGVDIIRLLKLSTRLSENFVKVIISQLGLALIHMHRKGFIHRDVKPANMMITFGCRVKLIDFDTARVCVGKYNSQKMWSWLQKTAKEFEGTEMAGTLPYMAPEMFTNAGFGRALDWWSMGVTTYELVTGKLPFALRRNVEHMKAVIISGKYEWPKYQRYSREIRDLVAHCLNAKAKDRLCSRSYHEFLRHPFFLGQDWYWVQTANTLMQFDPVTFVTARQSRTDLITGSESPQASPTADWKRMRLFGSNQFEDTTEEQQLFTYSSPGFIRAYKLILNGEVPDENCFNDPPELVFEEDQTETYSFKDF
;
A
#
# COMPACT_ATOMS: atom_id res chain seq x y z
N MET A 1 -4.37 -28.43 7.30
CA MET A 1 -3.68 -27.32 6.60
C MET A 1 -3.95 -27.29 5.10
N ALA A 2 -3.54 -28.28 4.30
CA ALA A 2 -3.76 -28.25 2.84
C ALA A 2 -5.25 -28.15 2.43
N LYS A 3 -6.15 -28.86 3.12
CA LYS A 3 -7.60 -28.74 2.94
C LYS A 3 -8.13 -27.33 3.25
N TYR A 4 -7.75 -26.76 4.41
CA TYR A 4 -8.07 -25.37 4.77
C TYR A 4 -7.64 -24.39 3.68
N MET A 5 -6.43 -24.57 3.14
CA MET A 5 -5.91 -23.74 2.06
C MET A 5 -6.76 -23.87 0.80
N GLN A 6 -7.10 -25.09 0.37
CA GLN A 6 -7.95 -25.32 -0.81
C GLN A 6 -9.34 -24.65 -0.67
N GLU A 7 -9.91 -24.68 0.53
CA GLU A 7 -11.24 -24.11 0.81
C GLU A 7 -11.23 -22.58 0.91
N ASN A 8 -10.11 -21.96 1.30
CA ASN A 8 -10.03 -20.51 1.59
C ASN A 8 -9.23 -19.69 0.55
N PHE A 9 -8.55 -20.34 -0.39
CA PHE A 9 -7.76 -19.65 -1.42
C PHE A 9 -8.64 -18.96 -2.48
N ALA A 10 -9.84 -19.50 -2.72
CA ALA A 10 -10.79 -18.91 -3.65
C ALA A 10 -11.30 -17.56 -3.11
N TYR A 11 -11.54 -16.64 -4.02
CA TYR A 11 -12.20 -15.38 -3.69
C TYR A 11 -13.70 -15.60 -3.61
N ASP A 12 -14.30 -15.09 -2.53
CA ASP A 12 -15.74 -15.06 -2.32
C ASP A 12 -16.26 -13.65 -2.60
N PHE A 13 -17.17 -13.51 -3.56
CA PHE A 13 -17.76 -12.22 -3.91
C PHE A 13 -18.73 -11.68 -2.85
N GLN A 14 -19.17 -12.54 -1.91
CA GLN A 14 -20.02 -12.18 -0.76
C GLN A 14 -19.19 -11.73 0.45
N MET A 15 -17.89 -11.54 0.29
CA MET A 15 -16.99 -11.12 1.36
C MET A 15 -16.53 -9.69 1.11
N TYR A 16 -16.48 -8.84 2.14
CA TYR A 16 -15.90 -7.51 2.02
C TYR A 16 -14.37 -7.53 1.96
N PRO A 17 -13.71 -6.48 1.41
CA PRO A 17 -12.25 -6.40 1.32
C PRO A 17 -11.51 -6.64 2.64
N ALA A 18 -12.03 -6.14 3.77
CA ALA A 18 -11.41 -6.33 5.09
C ALA A 18 -11.44 -7.80 5.55
N GLN A 19 -12.55 -8.50 5.31
CA GLN A 19 -12.65 -9.94 5.57
C GLN A 19 -11.70 -10.73 4.67
N ARG A 20 -11.58 -10.35 3.39
CA ARG A 20 -10.60 -10.97 2.48
C ARG A 20 -9.18 -10.75 2.96
N TYR A 21 -8.86 -9.54 3.39
CA TYR A 21 -7.55 -9.19 3.94
C TYR A 21 -7.19 -10.07 5.13
N VAL A 22 -8.12 -10.26 6.07
CA VAL A 22 -7.95 -11.14 7.22
C VAL A 22 -7.68 -12.59 6.79
N LYS A 23 -8.47 -13.12 5.84
CA LYS A 23 -8.22 -14.45 5.27
C LYS A 23 -6.84 -14.55 4.65
N ASP A 24 -6.40 -13.52 3.92
CA ASP A 24 -5.05 -13.47 3.36
C ASP A 24 -3.98 -13.53 4.46
N GLN A 25 -4.14 -12.83 5.59
CA GLN A 25 -3.20 -12.93 6.72
C GLN A 25 -3.14 -14.35 7.30
N CYS A 26 -4.29 -15.01 7.49
CA CYS A 26 -4.36 -16.40 7.94
C CYS A 26 -3.70 -17.35 6.94
N ILE A 27 -3.97 -17.19 5.64
CA ILE A 27 -3.39 -17.97 4.54
C ILE A 27 -1.86 -17.81 4.53
N LEU A 28 -1.35 -16.59 4.65
CA LEU A 28 0.10 -16.33 4.69
C LEU A 28 0.76 -17.00 5.89
N PHE A 29 0.12 -16.97 7.07
CA PHE A 29 0.60 -17.67 8.25
C PHE A 29 0.63 -19.19 8.04
N MET A 30 -0.44 -19.78 7.52
CA MET A 30 -0.51 -21.21 7.23
C MET A 30 0.49 -21.65 6.15
N GLN A 31 0.70 -20.84 5.12
CA GLN A 31 1.73 -21.08 4.09
C GLN A 31 3.13 -21.07 4.67
N HIS A 32 3.43 -20.09 5.52
CA HIS A 32 4.71 -20.02 6.22
C HIS A 32 4.96 -21.28 7.04
N ILE A 33 3.92 -21.79 7.70
CA ILE A 33 4.01 -23.03 8.48
C ILE A 33 4.32 -24.23 7.61
N MET A 34 3.49 -24.47 6.60
CA MET A 34 3.68 -25.58 5.69
C MET A 34 5.06 -25.56 5.04
N TRP A 35 5.51 -24.36 4.63
CA TRP A 35 6.82 -24.14 4.02
C TRP A 35 7.96 -24.51 4.97
N ASN A 36 8.00 -23.94 6.16
CA ASN A 36 9.09 -24.14 7.11
C ASN A 36 9.09 -25.57 7.68
N CYS A 37 7.91 -26.17 7.90
CA CYS A 37 7.79 -27.58 8.30
C CYS A 37 8.33 -28.52 7.22
N SER A 38 8.01 -28.30 5.95
CA SER A 38 8.54 -29.13 4.83
C SER A 38 10.08 -29.10 4.72
N ARG A 39 10.71 -28.09 5.33
CA ARG A 39 12.15 -27.87 5.33
C ARG A 39 12.81 -28.18 6.67
N ASN A 40 12.06 -28.61 7.68
CA ASN A 40 12.54 -28.79 9.06
C ASN A 40 13.24 -27.53 9.62
N THR A 41 12.70 -26.36 9.29
CA THR A 41 13.24 -25.04 9.70
C THR A 41 12.30 -24.28 10.64
N MET A 42 11.15 -24.87 10.98
CA MET A 42 10.17 -24.23 11.84
C MET A 42 10.67 -24.12 13.28
N THR A 43 10.51 -22.94 13.89
CA THR A 43 10.80 -22.70 15.30
C THR A 43 9.53 -22.44 16.10
N VAL A 44 9.53 -22.78 17.40
CA VAL A 44 8.42 -22.45 18.32
C VAL A 44 8.16 -20.95 18.34
N GLN A 45 9.24 -20.15 18.31
CA GLN A 45 9.13 -18.70 18.31
C GLN A 45 8.37 -18.18 17.09
N GLU A 46 8.63 -18.70 15.88
CA GLU A 46 7.89 -18.30 14.68
C GLU A 46 6.39 -18.63 14.77
N LEU A 47 6.05 -19.79 15.34
CA LEU A 47 4.66 -20.20 15.55
C LEU A 47 3.94 -19.25 16.51
N ARG A 48 4.57 -18.96 17.66
CA ARG A 48 4.02 -18.04 18.67
C ARG A 48 3.92 -16.61 18.14
N GLU A 49 4.98 -16.07 17.51
CA GLU A 49 4.97 -14.74 16.91
C GLU A 49 3.83 -14.58 15.89
N GLY A 50 3.56 -15.61 15.07
CA GLY A 50 2.49 -15.56 14.08
C GLY A 50 1.09 -15.53 14.70
N LEU A 51 0.83 -16.35 15.73
CA LEU A 51 -0.45 -16.35 16.44
C LEU A 51 -0.67 -15.07 17.25
N GLU A 52 0.36 -14.57 17.96
CA GLU A 52 0.32 -13.29 18.66
C GLU A 52 0.01 -12.12 17.71
N ASN A 53 0.58 -12.16 16.50
CA ASN A 53 0.34 -11.13 15.51
C ASN A 53 -1.09 -11.17 14.95
N LEU A 54 -1.65 -12.35 14.71
CA LEU A 54 -3.06 -12.49 14.34
C LEU A 54 -4.00 -12.08 15.47
N HIS A 55 -3.65 -12.38 16.73
CA HIS A 55 -4.40 -11.89 17.89
C HIS A 55 -4.33 -10.36 18.02
N SER A 56 -3.18 -9.76 17.76
CA SER A 56 -3.03 -8.29 17.74
C SER A 56 -3.89 -7.66 16.63
N LEU A 57 -3.99 -8.31 15.47
CA LEU A 57 -4.92 -7.91 14.40
C LEU A 57 -6.38 -8.02 14.86
N LEU A 58 -6.74 -9.07 15.59
CA LEU A 58 -8.08 -9.24 16.15
C LEU A 58 -8.47 -8.04 17.03
N TYR A 59 -7.58 -7.60 17.92
CA TYR A 59 -7.81 -6.41 18.75
C TYR A 59 -7.99 -5.12 17.92
N ILE A 60 -7.23 -4.94 16.84
CA ILE A 60 -7.40 -3.78 15.95
C ILE A 60 -8.76 -3.82 15.25
N LEU A 61 -9.22 -5.00 14.84
CA LEU A 61 -10.48 -5.16 14.10
C LEU A 61 -11.71 -4.99 14.99
N SER A 62 -11.64 -5.34 16.28
CA SER A 62 -12.77 -5.21 17.21
C SER A 62 -13.29 -3.77 17.33
N THR A 63 -12.46 -2.79 16.99
CA THR A 63 -12.81 -1.35 16.98
C THR A 63 -12.98 -0.75 15.58
N LYS A 64 -12.60 -1.48 14.51
CA LYS A 64 -12.58 -0.95 13.13
C LYS A 64 -13.54 -1.63 12.17
N ASP A 65 -13.60 -2.96 12.20
CA ASP A 65 -14.42 -3.74 11.26
C ASP A 65 -14.83 -5.07 11.92
N ILE A 66 -16.09 -5.14 12.34
CA ILE A 66 -16.60 -6.28 13.12
C ILE A 66 -16.86 -7.50 12.23
N ALA A 67 -17.15 -7.31 10.94
CA ALA A 67 -17.30 -8.46 10.04
C ALA A 67 -15.96 -9.15 9.80
N ALA A 68 -14.89 -8.38 9.59
CA ALA A 68 -13.52 -8.86 9.49
C ALA A 68 -13.05 -9.49 10.80
N PHE A 69 -13.39 -8.89 11.96
CA PHE A 69 -13.16 -9.48 13.28
C PHE A 69 -13.78 -10.88 13.39
N ARG A 70 -15.07 -11.04 13.07
CA ARG A 70 -15.76 -12.34 13.14
C ARG A 70 -15.15 -13.37 12.19
N THR A 71 -14.75 -12.94 10.98
CA THR A 71 -14.02 -13.81 10.05
C THR A 71 -12.70 -14.28 10.65
N LEU A 72 -11.93 -13.40 11.29
CA LEU A 72 -10.66 -13.76 11.93
C LEU A 72 -10.88 -14.74 13.09
N VAL A 73 -11.88 -14.50 13.94
CA VAL A 73 -12.23 -15.42 15.04
C VAL A 73 -12.52 -16.82 14.49
N ALA A 74 -13.39 -16.91 13.47
CA ALA A 74 -13.75 -18.19 12.87
C ALA A 74 -12.53 -18.93 12.30
N ASP A 75 -11.63 -18.21 11.62
CA ASP A 75 -10.40 -18.79 11.09
C ASP A 75 -9.43 -19.20 12.20
N LEU A 76 -9.25 -18.39 13.26
CA LEU A 76 -8.39 -18.73 14.39
C LEU A 76 -8.88 -19.96 15.16
N LEU A 77 -10.19 -20.07 15.39
CA LEU A 77 -10.80 -21.24 16.05
C LEU A 77 -10.67 -22.53 15.22
N LEU A 78 -10.46 -22.41 13.89
CA LEU A 78 -10.14 -23.55 13.03
C LEU A 78 -8.63 -23.83 13.02
N ILE A 79 -7.80 -22.80 12.96
CA ILE A 79 -6.34 -22.89 12.86
C ILE A 79 -5.70 -23.43 14.15
N ILE A 80 -6.09 -22.93 15.32
CA ILE A 80 -5.47 -23.31 16.60
C ILE A 80 -5.55 -24.83 16.83
N PRO A 81 -6.72 -25.49 16.73
CA PRO A 81 -6.79 -26.95 16.88
C PRO A 81 -6.00 -27.71 15.83
N MET A 82 -5.95 -27.24 14.57
CA MET A 82 -5.16 -27.87 13.50
C MET A 82 -3.65 -27.84 13.78
N MET A 83 -3.18 -26.87 14.57
CA MET A 83 -1.77 -26.65 14.86
C MET A 83 -1.35 -27.13 16.24
N LYS A 84 -2.31 -27.40 17.14
CA LYS A 84 -2.07 -27.73 18.54
C LYS A 84 -1.00 -28.80 18.74
N ASP A 85 -1.13 -29.95 18.06
CA ASP A 85 -0.18 -31.05 18.22
C ASP A 85 1.24 -30.67 17.76
N LEU A 86 1.34 -29.91 16.67
CA LEU A 86 2.61 -29.40 16.16
C LEU A 86 3.26 -28.43 17.15
N ILE A 87 2.48 -27.49 17.70
CA ILE A 87 3.01 -26.50 18.63
C ILE A 87 3.42 -27.18 19.94
N ASN A 88 2.59 -28.07 20.49
CA ASN A 88 2.89 -28.80 21.72
C ASN A 88 4.20 -29.59 21.61
N GLU A 89 4.41 -30.29 20.50
CA GLU A 89 5.64 -31.05 20.30
C GLU A 89 6.85 -30.12 20.11
N ALA A 90 6.66 -29.02 19.39
CA ALA A 90 7.72 -28.01 19.23
C ALA A 90 8.10 -27.37 20.58
N GLU A 91 7.11 -27.03 21.42
CA GLU A 91 7.31 -26.46 22.75
C GLU A 91 8.04 -27.41 23.68
N ARG A 92 7.66 -28.69 23.64
CA ARG A 92 8.34 -29.76 24.37
C ARG A 92 9.81 -29.87 23.95
N PHE A 93 10.09 -29.86 22.64
CA PHE A 93 11.45 -29.93 22.12
C PHE A 93 12.29 -28.69 22.48
N ALA A 94 11.65 -27.52 22.54
CA ALA A 94 12.31 -26.26 22.92
C ALA A 94 12.43 -26.07 24.44
N GLU A 95 11.96 -27.02 25.26
CA GLU A 95 11.93 -26.96 26.73
C GLU A 95 11.27 -25.66 27.26
N CYS A 96 10.27 -25.13 26.55
CA CYS A 96 9.53 -23.96 27.01
C CYS A 96 8.26 -24.36 27.77
N LYS A 97 7.74 -23.43 28.58
CA LYS A 97 6.46 -23.62 29.29
C LYS A 97 5.36 -23.96 28.26
N PRO A 98 4.69 -25.12 28.36
CA PRO A 98 3.62 -25.50 27.46
C PRO A 98 2.50 -24.48 27.53
N THR A 99 1.98 -24.06 26.38
CA THR A 99 0.81 -23.20 26.34
C THR A 99 -0.47 -24.04 26.31
N ASP A 100 -1.45 -23.68 27.14
CA ASP A 100 -2.80 -24.23 27.04
C ASP A 100 -3.54 -23.62 25.84
N TRP A 101 -3.33 -24.22 24.66
CA TRP A 101 -3.98 -23.80 23.42
C TRP A 101 -5.51 -23.97 23.44
N ASP A 102 -6.06 -24.82 24.31
CA ASP A 102 -7.51 -24.93 24.49
C ASP A 102 -8.06 -23.74 25.28
N GLU A 103 -7.33 -23.27 26.30
CA GLU A 103 -7.65 -22.02 27.01
C GLU A 103 -7.57 -20.82 26.06
N VAL A 104 -6.53 -20.72 25.22
CA VAL A 104 -6.42 -19.65 24.22
C VAL A 104 -7.62 -19.65 23.26
N ALA A 105 -8.01 -20.82 22.75
CA ALA A 105 -9.19 -20.93 21.88
C ALA A 105 -10.49 -20.57 22.61
N ARG A 106 -10.64 -20.97 23.88
CA ARG A 106 -11.79 -20.58 24.72
C ARG A 106 -11.84 -19.07 24.96
N PHE A 107 -10.70 -18.46 25.24
CA PHE A 107 -10.57 -17.01 25.42
C PHE A 107 -11.01 -16.25 24.16
N ILE A 108 -10.46 -16.60 22.99
CA ILE A 108 -10.84 -15.98 21.70
C ILE A 108 -12.35 -16.12 21.44
N LYS A 109 -12.92 -17.30 21.71
CA LYS A 109 -14.35 -17.53 21.56
C LYS A 109 -15.16 -16.63 22.49
N GLN A 110 -14.77 -16.53 23.77
CA GLN A 110 -15.47 -15.72 24.75
C GLN A 110 -15.40 -14.23 24.42
N GLU A 111 -14.24 -13.71 23.99
CA GLU A 111 -14.11 -12.32 23.54
C GLU A 111 -15.02 -12.03 22.35
N SER A 112 -15.16 -12.99 21.42
CA SER A 112 -16.00 -12.81 20.24
C SER A 112 -17.48 -12.66 20.55
N GLU A 113 -17.96 -13.22 21.66
CA GLU A 113 -19.35 -13.12 22.11
C GLU A 113 -19.67 -11.73 22.72
N MET A 114 -18.65 -10.94 23.08
CA MET A 114 -18.83 -9.60 23.67
C MET A 114 -19.00 -8.48 22.61
N VAL A 115 -18.65 -8.74 21.35
CA VAL A 115 -18.68 -7.73 20.27
C VAL A 115 -20.00 -7.80 19.51
N THR A 116 -20.87 -6.80 19.71
CA THR A 116 -22.29 -6.86 19.28
C THR A 116 -22.69 -5.91 18.16
N LEU A 117 -21.86 -4.95 17.78
CA LEU A 117 -22.18 -3.98 16.72
C LEU A 117 -21.78 -4.55 15.35
N ASP A 118 -22.46 -4.17 14.28
CA ASP A 118 -22.04 -4.49 12.91
C ASP A 118 -21.45 -3.24 12.25
N ALA A 119 -20.43 -3.42 11.42
CA ALA A 119 -19.92 -2.34 10.58
C ALA A 119 -20.96 -2.03 9.50
N GLU A 120 -21.22 -0.74 9.27
CA GLU A 120 -22.13 -0.30 8.21
C GLU A 120 -21.39 -0.30 6.87
N TYR A 121 -21.88 -1.11 5.93
CA TYR A 121 -21.39 -1.12 4.56
C TYR A 121 -22.39 -0.41 3.66
N ILE A 122 -21.92 0.60 2.94
CA ILE A 122 -22.70 1.32 1.95
C ILE A 122 -22.03 1.12 0.59
N THR A 123 -22.83 0.70 -0.38
CA THR A 123 -22.45 0.72 -1.79
C THR A 123 -22.68 2.11 -2.34
N ALA A 124 -21.61 2.81 -2.71
CA ALA A 124 -21.70 4.10 -3.38
C ALA A 124 -22.35 3.96 -4.77
N LYS A 125 -22.93 5.06 -5.25
CA LYS A 125 -23.52 5.15 -6.60
C LYS A 125 -22.84 6.25 -7.40
N VAL A 126 -22.72 6.05 -8.70
CA VAL A 126 -22.13 7.04 -9.63
C VAL A 126 -22.92 8.34 -9.59
N ALA A 127 -24.25 8.26 -9.42
CA ALA A 127 -25.14 9.42 -9.39
C ALA A 127 -24.82 10.44 -8.29
N TYR A 128 -24.05 10.08 -7.26
CA TYR A 128 -23.63 11.01 -6.20
C TYR A 128 -22.38 11.82 -6.55
N PHE A 129 -21.76 11.55 -7.70
CA PHE A 129 -20.57 12.24 -8.16
C PHE A 129 -20.88 13.07 -9.41
N SER A 130 -20.61 14.37 -9.36
CA SER A 130 -20.57 15.23 -10.55
C SER A 130 -19.20 15.11 -11.20
N LEU A 131 -19.11 14.54 -12.41
CA LEU A 131 -17.84 14.41 -13.13
C LEU A 131 -17.49 15.74 -13.83
N ASP A 132 -16.59 16.50 -13.24
CA ASP A 132 -16.28 17.86 -13.70
C ASP A 132 -15.28 17.90 -14.87
N ARG A 133 -14.20 17.11 -14.78
CA ARG A 133 -13.07 17.21 -15.73
C ARG A 133 -12.27 15.91 -15.82
N LEU A 134 -11.98 15.44 -17.02
CA LEU A 134 -11.06 14.32 -17.22
C LEU A 134 -9.61 14.72 -16.87
N LEU A 135 -8.97 13.97 -15.99
CA LEU A 135 -7.57 14.14 -15.55
C LEU A 135 -6.61 13.22 -16.29
N GLY A 136 -7.08 12.03 -16.69
CA GLY A 136 -6.25 11.06 -17.40
C GLY A 136 -7.08 9.93 -17.99
N ALA A 137 -6.66 9.39 -19.12
CA ALA A 137 -7.25 8.20 -19.74
C ALA A 137 -6.15 7.34 -20.36
N GLY A 138 -6.21 6.03 -20.16
CA GLY A 138 -5.18 5.08 -20.61
C GLY A 138 -5.65 3.63 -20.63
N GLY A 139 -4.71 2.68 -20.74
CA GLY A 139 -5.02 1.24 -20.74
C GLY A 139 -5.62 0.74 -19.42
N PHE A 140 -5.45 1.50 -18.34
CA PHE A 140 -5.93 1.20 -17.00
C PHE A 140 -7.24 1.94 -16.65
N GLY A 141 -7.89 2.57 -17.63
CA GLY A 141 -9.17 3.25 -17.44
C GLY A 141 -9.13 4.76 -17.56
N ALA A 142 -10.14 5.43 -17.01
CA ALA A 142 -10.33 6.88 -17.05
C ALA A 142 -10.44 7.47 -15.63
N VAL A 143 -9.84 8.63 -15.43
CA VAL A 143 -9.76 9.32 -14.13
C VAL A 143 -10.32 10.71 -14.29
N TYR A 144 -11.32 11.04 -13.48
CA TYR A 144 -12.02 12.32 -13.49
C TYR A 144 -11.79 13.06 -12.17
N LYS A 145 -11.61 14.39 -12.24
CA LYS A 145 -11.95 15.27 -11.14
C LYS A 145 -13.47 15.29 -11.07
N ALA A 146 -13.99 15.15 -9.86
CA ALA A 146 -15.41 15.18 -9.59
C ALA A 146 -15.69 15.95 -8.31
N SER A 147 -16.96 16.16 -8.03
CA SER A 147 -17.44 16.63 -6.73
C SER A 147 -18.52 15.72 -6.15
N MET A 148 -18.55 15.64 -4.83
CA MET A 148 -19.64 15.05 -4.05
C MET A 148 -20.10 16.13 -3.06
N GLY A 149 -21.23 16.78 -3.35
CA GLY A 149 -21.58 18.02 -2.68
C GLY A 149 -20.58 19.13 -2.99
N GLU A 150 -20.06 19.80 -1.96
CA GLU A 150 -19.02 20.83 -2.10
C GLU A 150 -17.59 20.26 -2.10
N SER A 151 -17.44 18.97 -1.74
CA SER A 151 -16.15 18.31 -1.65
C SER A 151 -15.63 17.87 -3.00
N ALA A 152 -14.43 18.30 -3.36
CA ALA A 152 -13.72 17.82 -4.54
C ALA A 152 -13.14 16.41 -4.31
N CYS A 153 -13.30 15.53 -5.29
CA CYS A 153 -12.75 14.18 -5.28
C CYS A 153 -12.22 13.78 -6.65
N VAL A 154 -11.63 12.59 -6.72
CA VAL A 154 -11.22 11.94 -7.96
C VAL A 154 -11.99 10.64 -8.10
N VAL A 155 -12.57 10.41 -9.28
CA VAL A 155 -13.28 9.16 -9.61
C VAL A 155 -12.55 8.46 -10.76
N LYS A 156 -12.04 7.27 -10.49
CA LYS A 156 -11.35 6.40 -11.44
C LYS A 156 -12.28 5.26 -11.85
N PHE A 157 -12.45 5.07 -13.15
CA PHE A 157 -13.20 3.99 -13.78
C PHE A 157 -12.24 3.03 -14.47
N VAL A 158 -12.22 1.77 -14.07
CA VAL A 158 -11.40 0.72 -14.67
C VAL A 158 -12.32 -0.33 -15.29
N PRO A 159 -12.30 -0.57 -16.61
CA PRO A 159 -13.11 -1.61 -17.22
C PRO A 159 -12.83 -2.97 -16.60
N THR A 160 -13.86 -3.75 -16.33
CA THR A 160 -13.69 -5.12 -15.80
C THR A 160 -12.85 -5.99 -16.73
N THR A 161 -12.94 -5.75 -18.04
CA THR A 161 -12.15 -6.43 -19.08
C THR A 161 -10.66 -6.04 -19.10
N ALA A 162 -10.29 -4.92 -18.48
CA ALA A 162 -8.91 -4.45 -18.44
C ALA A 162 -8.13 -5.03 -17.25
N ILE A 163 -8.82 -5.68 -16.31
CA ILE A 163 -8.20 -6.23 -15.12
C ILE A 163 -7.70 -7.65 -15.40
N PRO A 164 -6.39 -7.94 -15.19
CA PRO A 164 -5.80 -9.21 -15.57
C PRO A 164 -6.18 -10.37 -14.63
N SER A 165 -6.57 -10.09 -13.39
CA SER A 165 -6.92 -11.09 -12.39
C SER A 165 -7.79 -10.50 -11.28
N LEU A 166 -8.49 -11.37 -10.56
CA LEU A 166 -9.28 -10.97 -9.40
C LEU A 166 -8.41 -10.37 -8.29
N SER A 167 -7.19 -10.88 -8.10
CA SER A 167 -6.23 -10.31 -7.14
C SER A 167 -5.88 -8.86 -7.48
N ALA A 168 -5.70 -8.53 -8.76
CA ALA A 168 -5.49 -7.15 -9.20
C ALA A 168 -6.76 -6.29 -9.02
N ALA A 169 -7.95 -6.87 -9.20
CA ALA A 169 -9.22 -6.15 -9.05
C ALA A 169 -9.51 -5.67 -7.62
N VAL A 170 -9.00 -6.39 -6.61
CA VAL A 170 -9.26 -6.15 -5.18
C VAL A 170 -8.09 -5.46 -4.45
N ALA A 171 -6.93 -5.32 -5.08
CA ALA A 171 -5.69 -4.88 -4.43
C ALA A 171 -5.85 -3.49 -3.77
N ASP A 172 -6.37 -2.52 -4.49
CA ASP A 172 -6.61 -1.17 -4.00
C ASP A 172 -7.73 -1.12 -2.94
N LYS A 173 -8.78 -1.94 -3.07
CA LYS A 173 -9.87 -2.05 -2.07
C LYS A 173 -9.37 -2.61 -0.74
N THR A 174 -8.50 -3.62 -0.78
CA THR A 174 -7.90 -4.20 0.44
C THR A 174 -6.90 -3.23 1.07
N VAL A 175 -6.16 -2.46 0.27
CA VAL A 175 -5.35 -1.36 0.80
C VAL A 175 -6.23 -0.30 1.49
N ALA A 176 -7.31 0.13 0.83
CA ALA A 176 -8.20 1.19 1.31
C ALA A 176 -8.82 0.89 2.68
N CYS A 177 -9.15 -0.38 2.98
CA CYS A 177 -9.74 -0.72 4.27
C CYS A 177 -8.74 -0.78 5.44
N MET A 178 -7.44 -0.86 5.17
CA MET A 178 -6.41 -1.05 6.20
C MET A 178 -5.46 0.14 6.38
N ILE A 179 -5.45 1.08 5.44
CA ILE A 179 -4.46 2.15 5.36
C ILE A 179 -5.11 3.53 5.51
N ASN A 180 -4.56 4.34 6.41
CA ASN A 180 -4.85 5.77 6.50
C ASN A 180 -3.60 6.53 6.94
N HIS A 181 -2.81 7.03 5.99
CA HIS A 181 -1.54 7.71 6.28
C HIS A 181 -1.44 9.03 5.51
N PRO A 182 -0.83 10.10 6.06
CA PRO A 182 -0.82 11.43 5.42
C PRO A 182 -0.16 11.44 4.04
N CYS A 183 0.81 10.54 3.81
CA CYS A 183 1.56 10.46 2.55
C CYS A 183 0.98 9.46 1.54
N LEU A 184 -0.16 8.84 1.84
CA LEU A 184 -0.87 7.91 0.98
C LEU A 184 -2.20 8.54 0.57
N VAL A 185 -2.65 8.30 -0.66
CA VAL A 185 -3.95 8.80 -1.11
C VAL A 185 -5.07 8.13 -0.32
N LYS A 186 -6.02 8.92 0.17
CA LYS A 186 -7.21 8.44 0.87
C LYS A 186 -8.26 7.99 -0.14
N TYR A 187 -8.77 6.80 0.07
CA TYR A 187 -9.90 6.26 -0.68
C TYR A 187 -11.18 6.62 0.08
N TYR A 188 -12.19 7.08 -0.65
CA TYR A 188 -13.51 7.37 -0.10
C TYR A 188 -14.46 6.21 -0.29
N ALA A 189 -14.53 5.68 -1.52
CA ALA A 189 -15.36 4.52 -1.81
C ALA A 189 -14.81 3.72 -3.00
N CYS A 190 -15.07 2.42 -3.00
CA CYS A 190 -14.88 1.53 -4.13
C CYS A 190 -16.18 0.77 -4.35
N PHE A 191 -16.58 0.59 -5.61
CA PHE A 191 -17.82 -0.10 -5.96
C PHE A 191 -17.79 -0.59 -7.40
N LEU A 192 -18.68 -1.53 -7.71
CA LEU A 192 -18.88 -2.03 -9.05
C LEU A 192 -20.01 -1.25 -9.73
N VAL A 193 -19.83 -0.95 -11.01
CA VAL A 193 -20.88 -0.46 -11.91
C VAL A 193 -20.93 -1.35 -13.14
N LYS A 194 -21.90 -1.14 -14.02
CA LYS A 194 -22.01 -1.95 -15.24
C LYS A 194 -20.74 -1.85 -16.09
N GLY A 195 -19.94 -2.92 -16.11
CA GLY A 195 -18.73 -3.06 -16.92
C GLY A 195 -17.48 -2.36 -16.40
N ALA A 196 -17.50 -1.74 -15.21
CA ALA A 196 -16.31 -1.09 -14.64
C ALA A 196 -16.25 -1.17 -13.10
N TYR A 197 -15.04 -1.22 -12.59
CA TYR A 197 -14.74 -0.94 -11.18
C TYR A 197 -14.52 0.56 -11.00
N VAL A 198 -15.14 1.11 -9.96
CA VAL A 198 -15.04 2.53 -9.64
C VAL A 198 -14.31 2.71 -8.33
N THR A 199 -13.39 3.66 -8.32
CA THR A 199 -12.64 4.08 -7.13
C THR A 199 -12.79 5.59 -6.98
N ALA A 200 -13.45 6.03 -5.92
CA ALA A 200 -13.51 7.42 -5.49
C ALA A 200 -12.45 7.68 -4.42
N MET A 201 -11.64 8.72 -4.59
CA MET A 201 -10.50 9.05 -3.73
C MET A 201 -10.36 10.56 -3.52
N GLU A 202 -9.52 10.97 -2.57
CA GLU A 202 -9.28 12.39 -2.30
C GLU A 202 -8.72 13.13 -3.53
N TYR A 203 -9.17 14.37 -3.73
CA TYR A 203 -8.58 15.24 -4.73
C TYR A 203 -7.33 15.93 -4.18
N ILE A 204 -6.18 15.55 -4.72
CA ILE A 204 -4.88 16.12 -4.31
C ILE A 204 -4.65 17.42 -5.08
N ARG A 205 -4.70 18.54 -4.36
CA ARG A 205 -4.35 19.89 -4.87
C ARG A 205 -2.83 20.02 -5.00
N GLY A 206 -2.28 19.43 -6.06
CA GLY A 206 -0.82 19.34 -6.25
C GLY A 206 -0.42 18.84 -7.63
N VAL A 207 0.88 18.80 -7.88
CA VAL A 207 1.46 18.39 -9.18
C VAL A 207 2.14 17.05 -9.06
N ASP A 208 2.14 16.24 -10.11
CA ASP A 208 2.95 15.03 -10.15
C ASP A 208 4.46 15.39 -10.12
N ILE A 209 5.23 14.63 -9.34
CA ILE A 209 6.66 14.91 -9.15
C ILE A 209 7.44 14.74 -10.47
N ILE A 210 6.96 13.88 -11.37
CA ILE A 210 7.60 13.71 -12.69
C ILE A 210 7.54 14.98 -13.54
N ARG A 211 6.44 15.77 -13.53
CA ARG A 211 6.37 17.09 -14.18
C ARG A 211 7.33 18.08 -13.55
N LEU A 212 7.39 18.11 -12.22
CA LEU A 212 8.35 18.96 -11.49
C LEU A 212 9.80 18.62 -11.88
N LEU A 213 10.14 17.33 -11.96
CA LEU A 213 11.46 16.87 -12.38
C LEU A 213 11.77 17.28 -13.83
N LYS A 214 10.83 17.09 -14.76
CA LYS A 214 11.00 17.46 -16.17
C LYS A 214 11.27 18.96 -16.35
N LEU A 215 10.61 19.82 -15.58
CA LEU A 215 10.83 21.27 -15.62
C LEU A 215 12.13 21.71 -14.95
N SER A 216 12.60 20.97 -13.96
CA SER A 216 13.79 21.32 -13.17
C SER A 216 15.08 20.67 -13.69
N THR A 217 14.97 19.72 -14.65
CA THR A 217 16.00 18.75 -15.09
C THR A 217 16.48 17.79 -14.00
N ARG A 218 16.64 18.25 -12.76
CA ARG A 218 16.96 17.49 -11.54
C ARG A 218 16.54 18.30 -10.31
N LEU A 219 16.41 17.63 -9.16
CA LEU A 219 16.09 18.26 -7.88
C LEU A 219 17.34 18.38 -6.99
N SER A 220 17.34 19.35 -6.09
CA SER A 220 18.41 19.50 -5.09
C SER A 220 18.33 18.37 -4.06
N GLU A 221 19.48 17.96 -3.52
CA GLU A 221 19.53 16.87 -2.54
C GLU A 221 18.72 17.18 -1.27
N ASN A 222 18.69 18.44 -0.83
CA ASN A 222 17.87 18.86 0.31
C ASN A 222 16.37 18.68 0.05
N PHE A 223 15.92 18.98 -1.17
CA PHE A 223 14.52 18.80 -1.53
C PHE A 223 14.18 17.31 -1.72
N VAL A 224 15.09 16.55 -2.31
CA VAL A 224 14.95 15.08 -2.40
C VAL A 224 14.92 14.44 -1.02
N LYS A 225 15.68 14.94 -0.05
CA LYS A 225 15.59 14.50 1.35
C LYS A 225 14.15 14.65 1.88
N VAL A 226 13.51 15.81 1.70
CA VAL A 226 12.11 16.02 2.11
C VAL A 226 11.15 15.05 1.43
N ILE A 227 11.33 14.79 0.14
CA ILE A 227 10.47 13.86 -0.62
C ILE A 227 10.65 12.42 -0.12
N ILE A 228 11.91 11.97 -0.01
CA ILE A 228 12.23 10.57 0.31
C ILE A 228 11.98 10.26 1.79
N SER A 229 12.16 11.22 2.71
CA SER A 229 11.77 11.06 4.12
C SER A 229 10.29 10.67 4.23
N GLN A 230 9.40 11.41 3.54
CA GLN A 230 7.96 11.14 3.53
C GLN A 230 7.62 9.81 2.85
N LEU A 231 8.23 9.54 1.69
CA LEU A 231 8.02 8.29 0.95
C LEU A 231 8.41 7.07 1.79
N GLY A 232 9.57 7.11 2.46
CA GLY A 232 10.01 6.00 3.31
C GLY A 232 9.05 5.73 4.47
N LEU A 233 8.49 6.76 5.10
CA LEU A 233 7.46 6.57 6.14
C LEU A 233 6.18 5.95 5.59
N ALA A 234 5.75 6.38 4.40
CA ALA A 234 4.60 5.80 3.72
C ALA A 234 4.81 4.29 3.45
N LEU A 235 5.98 3.91 2.96
CA LEU A 235 6.33 2.51 2.70
C LEU A 235 6.41 1.69 3.99
N ILE A 236 7.02 2.23 5.05
CA ILE A 236 7.03 1.59 6.37
C ILE A 236 5.61 1.32 6.86
N HIS A 237 4.71 2.31 6.74
CA HIS A 237 3.31 2.15 7.11
C HIS A 237 2.63 1.04 6.31
N MET A 238 2.73 1.08 4.97
CA MET A 238 2.16 0.02 4.10
C MET A 238 2.68 -1.36 4.48
N HIS A 239 3.99 -1.49 4.66
CA HIS A 239 4.64 -2.76 4.99
C HIS A 239 4.19 -3.29 6.36
N ARG A 240 4.06 -2.42 7.37
CA ARG A 240 3.52 -2.77 8.69
C ARG A 240 2.04 -3.17 8.61
N LYS A 241 1.25 -2.55 7.75
CA LYS A 241 -0.14 -2.95 7.45
C LYS A 241 -0.24 -4.16 6.53
N GLY A 242 0.87 -4.80 6.16
CA GLY A 242 0.86 -6.03 5.38
C GLY A 242 0.58 -5.77 3.89
N PHE A 243 1.16 -4.73 3.32
CA PHE A 243 1.11 -4.47 1.88
C PHE A 243 2.49 -4.16 1.31
N ILE A 244 2.75 -4.64 0.09
CA ILE A 244 3.86 -4.22 -0.77
C ILE A 244 3.27 -3.38 -1.89
N HIS A 245 3.80 -2.18 -2.15
CA HIS A 245 3.26 -1.27 -3.16
C HIS A 245 3.54 -1.76 -4.59
N ARG A 246 4.77 -2.18 -4.88
CA ARG A 246 5.28 -2.73 -6.16
C ARG A 246 5.38 -1.77 -7.35
N ASP A 247 4.83 -0.55 -7.29
CA ASP A 247 4.98 0.44 -8.37
C ASP A 247 5.38 1.86 -7.89
N VAL A 248 6.39 1.93 -7.01
CA VAL A 248 6.92 3.21 -6.50
C VAL A 248 7.76 3.90 -7.59
N LYS A 249 7.33 5.07 -8.03
CA LYS A 249 8.00 5.89 -9.06
C LYS A 249 7.51 7.34 -9.02
N PRO A 250 8.26 8.33 -9.54
CA PRO A 250 7.84 9.74 -9.56
C PRO A 250 6.48 10.01 -10.23
N ALA A 251 6.06 9.16 -11.18
CA ALA A 251 4.77 9.30 -11.87
C ALA A 251 3.56 8.93 -10.99
N ASN A 252 3.77 8.11 -9.95
CA ASN A 252 2.74 7.76 -8.97
C ASN A 252 2.86 8.58 -7.68
N MET A 253 3.67 9.65 -7.70
CA MET A 253 3.87 10.54 -6.56
C MET A 253 3.42 11.95 -6.92
N MET A 254 2.55 12.52 -6.10
CA MET A 254 2.16 13.93 -6.16
C MET A 254 2.85 14.73 -5.06
N ILE A 255 3.03 16.02 -5.31
CA ILE A 255 3.52 16.99 -4.33
C ILE A 255 2.60 18.19 -4.28
N THR A 256 2.24 18.60 -3.06
CA THR A 256 1.30 19.68 -2.78
C THR A 256 2.03 20.90 -2.20
N PHE A 257 1.27 21.95 -1.88
CA PHE A 257 1.76 23.08 -1.11
C PHE A 257 2.44 22.63 0.20
N GLY A 258 3.47 23.36 0.63
CA GLY A 258 4.27 22.98 1.79
C GLY A 258 5.14 21.73 1.57
N CYS A 259 5.30 21.28 0.32
CA CYS A 259 6.13 20.13 -0.06
C CYS A 259 5.68 18.79 0.55
N ARG A 260 4.37 18.61 0.77
CA ARG A 260 3.81 17.31 1.21
C ARG A 260 3.64 16.35 0.04
N VAL A 261 4.09 15.11 0.22
CA VAL A 261 4.05 14.05 -0.80
C VAL A 261 2.83 13.15 -0.61
N LYS A 262 2.22 12.71 -1.71
CA LYS A 262 1.15 11.70 -1.75
C LYS A 262 1.49 10.62 -2.78
N LEU A 263 1.42 9.35 -2.39
CA LEU A 263 1.52 8.20 -3.29
C LEU A 263 0.10 7.81 -3.75
N ILE A 264 -0.14 7.69 -5.06
CA ILE A 264 -1.50 7.79 -5.65
C ILE A 264 -1.98 6.57 -6.48
N ASP A 265 -1.37 5.39 -6.34
CA ASP A 265 -1.79 4.21 -7.13
C ASP A 265 -1.49 2.88 -6.43
N PHE A 266 -2.53 2.15 -6.00
CA PHE A 266 -2.40 0.88 -5.31
C PHE A 266 -2.84 -0.33 -6.15
N ASP A 267 -3.06 -0.17 -7.46
CA ASP A 267 -3.55 -1.25 -8.33
C ASP A 267 -2.59 -2.46 -8.36
N THR A 268 -1.30 -2.23 -8.16
CA THR A 268 -0.28 -3.29 -8.13
C THR A 268 0.01 -3.79 -6.72
N ALA A 269 -0.67 -3.29 -5.69
CA ALA A 269 -0.35 -3.68 -4.32
C ALA A 269 -0.52 -5.19 -4.11
N ARG A 270 0.23 -5.75 -3.17
CA ARG A 270 0.13 -7.16 -2.78
C ARG A 270 0.04 -7.28 -1.27
N VAL A 271 -0.94 -8.05 -0.79
CA VAL A 271 -1.04 -8.41 0.62
C VAL A 271 0.17 -9.27 1.00
N CYS A 272 0.85 -8.86 2.06
CA CYS A 272 1.97 -9.55 2.72
C CYS A 272 1.71 -9.62 4.23
N VAL A 273 2.58 -10.31 4.97
CA VAL A 273 2.43 -10.44 6.43
C VAL A 273 2.55 -9.06 7.06
N GLY A 274 1.48 -8.61 7.72
CA GLY A 274 1.45 -7.40 8.53
C GLY A 274 2.17 -7.57 9.87
N LYS A 275 2.52 -6.46 10.51
CA LYS A 275 3.02 -6.40 11.90
C LYS A 275 2.03 -5.58 12.71
N TYR A 276 1.23 -6.29 13.49
CA TYR A 276 0.20 -5.76 14.38
C TYR A 276 0.62 -5.82 15.83
N ASN A 277 1.49 -6.76 16.17
CA ASN A 277 2.11 -6.80 17.49
C ASN A 277 3.08 -5.60 17.64
N SER A 278 2.97 -4.88 18.75
CA SER A 278 3.92 -3.81 19.11
C SER A 278 5.33 -4.38 19.30
N GLN A 279 5.45 -5.62 19.75
CA GLN A 279 6.73 -6.27 19.99
C GLN A 279 7.52 -6.60 18.73
N LYS A 280 8.80 -6.91 18.96
CA LYS A 280 9.71 -7.29 17.90
C LYS A 280 9.38 -8.69 17.38
N MET A 281 9.01 -8.76 16.10
CA MET A 281 8.81 -10.03 15.38
C MET A 281 9.98 -10.29 14.43
N TRP A 282 10.84 -11.24 14.78
CA TRP A 282 11.99 -11.59 13.93
C TRP A 282 11.56 -12.29 12.65
N SER A 283 10.56 -13.16 12.74
CA SER A 283 9.99 -13.90 11.60
C SER A 283 9.36 -12.96 10.57
N TRP A 284 8.83 -11.82 11.03
CA TRP A 284 8.34 -10.76 10.15
C TRP A 284 9.51 -10.14 9.40
N LEU A 285 10.56 -9.67 10.09
CA LEU A 285 11.70 -9.01 9.44
C LEU A 285 12.38 -9.89 8.38
N GLN A 286 12.53 -11.19 8.63
CA GLN A 286 13.15 -12.13 7.68
C GLN A 286 12.38 -12.24 6.35
N LYS A 287 11.06 -12.01 6.36
CA LYS A 287 10.21 -12.01 5.16
C LYS A 287 10.42 -10.77 4.28
N THR A 288 11.15 -9.74 4.75
CA THR A 288 11.36 -8.51 3.96
C THR A 288 12.02 -8.80 2.62
N ALA A 289 13.06 -9.64 2.61
CA ALA A 289 13.78 -9.96 1.39
C ALA A 289 13.06 -11.00 0.51
N LYS A 290 12.40 -11.97 1.14
CA LYS A 290 11.70 -13.06 0.46
C LYS A 290 10.52 -13.52 1.31
N GLU A 291 9.32 -13.36 0.76
CA GLU A 291 8.08 -13.81 1.37
C GLU A 291 7.27 -14.69 0.42
N PHE A 292 7.27 -14.33 -0.87
CA PHE A 292 6.55 -15.03 -1.92
C PHE A 292 7.49 -15.83 -2.80
N GLU A 293 7.00 -16.95 -3.29
CA GLU A 293 7.58 -17.69 -4.41
C GLU A 293 6.84 -17.35 -5.70
N GLY A 294 7.52 -17.42 -6.84
CA GLY A 294 6.88 -17.31 -8.16
C GLY A 294 7.44 -16.21 -9.07
N THR A 295 6.73 -16.02 -10.19
CA THR A 295 7.13 -15.19 -11.33
C THR A 295 6.17 -14.02 -11.58
N GLU A 296 5.33 -13.68 -10.61
CA GLU A 296 4.34 -12.60 -10.78
C GLU A 296 5.07 -11.27 -11.02
N MET A 297 4.99 -10.78 -12.25
CA MET A 297 5.60 -9.52 -12.66
C MET A 297 4.54 -8.41 -12.61
N ALA A 298 4.73 -7.46 -11.71
CA ALA A 298 3.91 -6.25 -11.60
C ALA A 298 4.81 -5.03 -11.37
N GLY A 299 4.34 -3.86 -11.81
CA GLY A 299 5.05 -2.57 -11.71
C GLY A 299 5.69 -2.11 -13.03
N THR A 300 6.44 -1.03 -12.96
CA THR A 300 7.07 -0.39 -14.13
C THR A 300 8.51 -0.85 -14.30
N LEU A 301 8.83 -1.45 -15.45
CA LEU A 301 10.09 -2.17 -15.70
C LEU A 301 11.38 -1.49 -15.20
N PRO A 302 11.67 -0.19 -15.43
CA PRO A 302 12.91 0.44 -14.97
C PRO A 302 13.04 0.56 -13.45
N TYR A 303 11.94 0.41 -12.72
CA TYR A 303 11.87 0.47 -11.26
C TYR A 303 11.78 -0.92 -10.61
N MET A 304 11.60 -1.99 -11.40
CA MET A 304 11.53 -3.35 -10.86
C MET A 304 12.89 -3.80 -10.32
N ALA A 305 12.86 -4.52 -9.19
CA ALA A 305 14.05 -5.07 -8.56
C ALA A 305 14.58 -6.34 -9.27
N PRO A 306 15.86 -6.70 -9.08
CA PRO A 306 16.49 -7.86 -9.71
C PRO A 306 15.76 -9.18 -9.49
N GLU A 307 15.27 -9.41 -8.27
CA GLU A 307 14.60 -10.66 -7.88
C GLU A 307 13.31 -10.92 -8.65
N MET A 308 12.69 -9.90 -9.25
CA MET A 308 11.53 -10.04 -10.14
C MET A 308 11.87 -10.76 -11.46
N PHE A 309 13.16 -10.87 -11.79
CA PHE A 309 13.64 -11.48 -13.02
C PHE A 309 14.41 -12.79 -12.81
N THR A 310 14.70 -13.18 -11.56
CA THR A 310 15.56 -14.33 -11.24
C THR A 310 14.83 -15.50 -10.58
N ASN A 311 13.49 -15.48 -10.51
CA ASN A 311 12.64 -16.48 -9.84
C ASN A 311 13.08 -16.78 -8.39
N ALA A 312 13.80 -15.86 -7.74
CA ALA A 312 14.37 -16.10 -6.41
C ALA A 312 13.31 -16.03 -5.29
N GLY A 313 12.09 -15.61 -5.62
CA GLY A 313 11.10 -15.11 -4.69
C GLY A 313 11.34 -13.65 -4.34
N PHE A 314 10.32 -12.98 -3.82
CA PHE A 314 10.35 -11.55 -3.55
C PHE A 314 9.60 -11.21 -2.26
N GLY A 315 9.79 -10.00 -1.76
CA GLY A 315 9.13 -9.50 -0.56
C GLY A 315 9.09 -7.97 -0.56
N ARG A 316 8.89 -7.37 0.61
CA ARG A 316 8.83 -5.92 0.80
C ARG A 316 10.08 -5.15 0.36
N ALA A 317 11.23 -5.83 0.23
CA ALA A 317 12.48 -5.29 -0.31
C ALA A 317 12.34 -4.67 -1.71
N LEU A 318 11.30 -5.04 -2.47
CA LEU A 318 10.99 -4.47 -3.79
C LEU A 318 10.78 -2.95 -3.73
N ASP A 319 10.06 -2.46 -2.73
CA ASP A 319 9.73 -1.04 -2.62
C ASP A 319 10.97 -0.20 -2.27
N TRP A 320 11.89 -0.76 -1.48
CA TRP A 320 13.17 -0.11 -1.16
C TRP A 320 14.08 0.02 -2.37
N TRP A 321 14.09 -0.97 -3.28
CA TRP A 321 14.76 -0.85 -4.57
C TRP A 321 14.13 0.26 -5.42
N SER A 322 12.81 0.24 -5.55
CA SER A 322 12.04 1.21 -6.34
C SER A 322 12.22 2.64 -5.82
N MET A 323 12.29 2.81 -4.50
CA MET A 323 12.66 4.07 -3.83
C MET A 323 14.11 4.48 -4.16
N GLY A 324 15.06 3.55 -4.26
CA GLY A 324 16.42 3.81 -4.73
C GLY A 324 16.48 4.33 -6.16
N VAL A 325 15.75 3.69 -7.08
CA VAL A 325 15.62 4.14 -8.48
C VAL A 325 15.00 5.53 -8.53
N THR A 326 13.92 5.75 -7.78
CA THR A 326 13.25 7.05 -7.64
C THR A 326 14.21 8.11 -7.11
N THR A 327 14.96 7.84 -6.05
CA THR A 327 15.93 8.77 -5.46
C THR A 327 17.01 9.17 -6.46
N TYR A 328 17.58 8.18 -7.17
CA TYR A 328 18.56 8.42 -8.23
C TYR A 328 17.97 9.28 -9.35
N GLU A 329 16.76 8.98 -9.80
CA GLU A 329 16.10 9.73 -10.87
C GLU A 329 15.84 11.18 -10.48
N LEU A 330 15.36 11.44 -9.27
CA LEU A 330 15.10 12.80 -8.80
C LEU A 330 16.38 13.66 -8.75
N VAL A 331 17.52 13.10 -8.35
CA VAL A 331 18.77 13.89 -8.21
C VAL A 331 19.59 13.98 -9.49
N THR A 332 19.41 13.05 -10.41
CA THR A 332 20.16 13.01 -11.68
C THR A 332 19.36 13.47 -12.89
N GLY A 333 18.03 13.42 -12.82
CA GLY A 333 17.14 13.58 -13.97
C GLY A 333 17.12 12.38 -14.93
N LYS A 334 17.76 11.26 -14.57
CA LYS A 334 17.94 10.10 -15.43
C LYS A 334 17.66 8.82 -14.67
N LEU A 335 17.19 7.79 -15.38
CA LEU A 335 17.07 6.45 -14.80
C LEU A 335 18.45 5.78 -14.65
N PRO A 336 18.72 5.08 -13.53
CA PRO A 336 19.94 4.29 -13.39
C PRO A 336 19.96 3.10 -14.37
N PHE A 337 18.78 2.56 -14.69
CA PHE A 337 18.57 1.41 -15.58
C PHE A 337 17.68 1.78 -16.78
N ALA A 338 18.13 2.72 -17.61
CA ALA A 338 17.37 3.18 -18.77
C ALA A 338 17.33 2.15 -19.92
N LEU A 339 16.27 2.20 -20.74
CA LEU A 339 16.14 1.40 -21.95
C LEU A 339 17.11 1.91 -23.02
N ARG A 340 18.31 1.32 -23.10
CA ARG A 340 19.34 1.73 -24.09
C ARG A 340 19.33 0.91 -25.36
N ARG A 341 19.04 -0.40 -25.28
CA ARG A 341 19.09 -1.34 -26.41
C ARG A 341 17.75 -2.05 -26.60
N ASN A 342 17.43 -2.97 -25.70
CA ASN A 342 16.17 -3.71 -25.65
C ASN A 342 15.83 -4.07 -24.20
N VAL A 343 14.66 -4.67 -24.01
CA VAL A 343 14.12 -5.03 -22.70
C VAL A 343 15.02 -6.06 -22.00
N GLU A 344 15.54 -7.03 -22.74
CA GLU A 344 16.41 -8.11 -22.23
C GLU A 344 17.73 -7.55 -21.69
N HIS A 345 18.32 -6.60 -22.39
CA HIS A 345 19.53 -5.91 -21.95
C HIS A 345 19.25 -5.08 -20.69
N MET A 346 18.13 -4.35 -20.63
CA MET A 346 17.75 -3.61 -19.42
C MET A 346 17.60 -4.57 -18.23
N LYS A 347 16.89 -5.68 -18.41
CA LYS A 347 16.74 -6.73 -17.38
C LYS A 347 18.11 -7.24 -16.92
N ALA A 348 19.03 -7.53 -17.84
CA ALA A 348 20.38 -7.99 -17.50
C ALA A 348 21.18 -6.95 -16.68
N VAL A 349 21.06 -5.66 -17.02
CA VAL A 349 21.70 -4.58 -16.26
C VAL A 349 21.07 -4.44 -14.88
N ILE A 350 19.73 -4.48 -14.78
CA ILE A 350 19.02 -4.48 -13.49
C ILE A 350 19.50 -5.65 -12.63
N ILE A 351 19.50 -6.87 -13.16
CA ILE A 351 19.96 -8.08 -12.46
C ILE A 351 21.40 -7.93 -11.94
N SER A 352 22.28 -7.29 -12.72
CA SER A 352 23.66 -7.04 -12.32
C SER A 352 23.80 -6.01 -11.18
N GLY A 353 22.80 -5.16 -10.97
CA GLY A 353 22.83 -4.04 -10.01
C GLY A 353 23.83 -2.94 -10.37
N LYS A 354 24.45 -2.98 -11.56
CA LYS A 354 25.48 -2.02 -11.97
C LYS A 354 24.85 -0.79 -12.62
N TYR A 355 25.10 0.37 -12.03
CA TYR A 355 24.72 1.68 -12.56
C TYR A 355 25.86 2.68 -12.38
N GLU A 356 25.85 3.75 -13.16
CA GLU A 356 26.90 4.78 -13.14
C GLU A 356 26.30 6.13 -12.73
N TRP A 357 27.06 6.92 -11.97
CA TRP A 357 26.68 8.31 -11.68
C TRP A 357 27.13 9.23 -12.82
N PRO A 358 26.36 10.29 -13.15
CA PRO A 358 26.78 11.29 -14.13
C PRO A 358 28.14 11.93 -13.78
N LYS A 359 29.09 11.90 -14.73
CA LYS A 359 30.50 12.29 -14.48
C LYS A 359 30.73 13.77 -14.18
N TYR A 360 29.86 14.64 -14.69
CA TYR A 360 30.06 16.10 -14.63
C TYR A 360 29.37 16.75 -13.43
N GLN A 361 28.66 15.96 -12.61
CA GLN A 361 27.94 16.42 -11.45
C GLN A 361 28.57 15.86 -10.17
N ARG A 362 28.65 16.71 -9.14
CA ARG A 362 29.02 16.27 -7.78
C ARG A 362 27.75 15.94 -7.02
N TYR A 363 27.79 14.81 -6.32
CA TYR A 363 26.74 14.30 -5.45
C TYR A 363 27.36 14.04 -4.08
N SER A 364 26.63 14.29 -3.01
CA SER A 364 27.11 14.04 -1.65
C SER A 364 27.45 12.56 -1.44
N ARG A 365 28.29 12.27 -0.44
CA ARG A 365 28.59 10.88 -0.08
C ARG A 365 27.34 10.19 0.42
N GLU A 366 26.53 10.91 1.17
CA GLU A 366 25.34 10.43 1.88
C GLU A 366 24.25 9.99 0.90
N ILE A 367 23.99 10.75 -0.17
CA ILE A 367 22.98 10.35 -1.16
C ILE A 367 23.45 9.17 -2.02
N ARG A 368 24.75 9.13 -2.36
CA ARG A 368 25.33 8.00 -3.09
C ARG A 368 25.27 6.73 -2.25
N ASP A 369 25.53 6.86 -0.95
CA ASP A 369 25.45 5.77 0.01
C ASP A 369 24.01 5.27 0.17
N LEU A 370 23.02 6.17 0.29
CA LEU A 370 21.60 5.79 0.36
C LEU A 370 21.17 5.01 -0.87
N VAL A 371 21.46 5.53 -2.07
CA VAL A 371 21.11 4.88 -3.33
C VAL A 371 21.83 3.54 -3.47
N ALA A 372 23.09 3.42 -3.02
CA ALA A 372 23.82 2.16 -3.05
C ALA A 372 23.18 1.09 -2.13
N HIS A 373 22.74 1.47 -0.93
CA HIS A 373 22.04 0.54 -0.02
C HIS A 373 20.66 0.13 -0.57
N CYS A 374 19.92 1.05 -1.20
CA CYS A 374 18.65 0.73 -1.85
C CYS A 374 18.82 -0.14 -3.11
N LEU A 375 19.83 0.15 -3.94
CA LEU A 375 20.10 -0.58 -5.20
C LEU A 375 21.05 -1.77 -5.01
N ASN A 376 21.04 -2.37 -3.82
CA ASN A 376 21.71 -3.65 -3.61
C ASN A 376 20.92 -4.76 -4.32
N ALA A 377 21.57 -5.45 -5.26
CA ALA A 377 20.93 -6.50 -6.04
C ALA A 377 20.52 -7.71 -5.19
N LYS A 378 21.21 -7.95 -4.07
CA LYS A 378 20.83 -8.98 -3.10
C LYS A 378 19.76 -8.39 -2.17
N ALA A 379 18.51 -8.79 -2.33
CA ALA A 379 17.39 -8.32 -1.51
C ALA A 379 17.66 -8.40 0.00
N LYS A 380 18.30 -9.47 0.48
CA LYS A 380 18.66 -9.65 1.91
C LYS A 380 19.65 -8.64 2.48
N ASP A 381 20.47 -8.03 1.64
CA ASP A 381 21.48 -7.05 2.01
C ASP A 381 21.07 -5.62 1.60
N ARG A 382 19.85 -5.46 1.08
CA ARG A 382 19.25 -4.18 0.71
C ARG A 382 18.81 -3.42 1.96
N LEU A 383 18.80 -2.10 1.87
CA LEU A 383 18.24 -1.21 2.89
C LEU A 383 16.88 -1.72 3.38
N CYS A 384 16.69 -1.68 4.70
CA CYS A 384 15.49 -2.08 5.42
C CYS A 384 15.22 -3.58 5.50
N SER A 385 16.05 -4.44 4.88
CA SER A 385 15.85 -5.89 4.94
C SER A 385 16.17 -6.49 6.31
N ARG A 386 16.98 -5.83 7.15
CA ARG A 386 17.25 -6.26 8.53
C ARG A 386 16.46 -5.48 9.55
N SER A 387 16.24 -4.19 9.31
CA SER A 387 15.48 -3.31 10.19
C SER A 387 15.14 -2.01 9.49
N TYR A 388 13.94 -1.48 9.71
CA TYR A 388 13.56 -0.17 9.17
C TYR A 388 14.31 1.00 9.82
N HIS A 389 14.99 0.74 10.95
CA HIS A 389 15.94 1.68 11.52
C HIS A 389 17.13 1.98 10.60
N GLU A 390 17.45 1.09 9.64
CA GLU A 390 18.48 1.33 8.64
C GLU A 390 18.15 2.57 7.79
N PHE A 391 16.88 2.76 7.44
CA PHE A 391 16.41 3.98 6.77
C PHE A 391 16.34 5.17 7.73
N LEU A 392 15.68 5.00 8.88
CA LEU A 392 15.43 6.11 9.82
C LEU A 392 16.70 6.72 10.40
N ARG A 393 17.79 5.94 10.49
CA ARG A 393 19.10 6.36 11.02
C ARG A 393 20.16 6.53 9.93
N HIS A 394 19.79 6.44 8.66
CA HIS A 394 20.75 6.59 7.56
C HIS A 394 21.40 7.98 7.60
N PRO A 395 22.72 8.13 7.36
CA PRO A 395 23.41 9.42 7.43
C PRO A 395 22.80 10.54 6.57
N PHE A 396 22.16 10.18 5.45
CA PHE A 396 21.43 11.12 4.61
C PHE A 396 20.30 11.87 5.35
N PHE A 397 19.68 11.24 6.35
CA PHE A 397 18.61 11.82 7.19
C PHE A 397 19.12 12.29 8.56
N LEU A 398 20.43 12.49 8.74
CA LEU A 398 20.97 12.99 10.00
C LEU A 398 20.31 14.32 10.40
N GLY A 399 19.82 14.40 11.64
CA GLY A 399 19.11 15.56 12.18
C GLY A 399 17.65 15.69 11.76
N GLN A 400 17.08 14.70 11.07
CA GLN A 400 15.66 14.70 10.69
C GLN A 400 14.76 14.49 11.91
N ASP A 401 13.84 15.41 12.15
CA ASP A 401 12.70 15.21 13.05
C ASP A 401 11.60 14.45 12.29
N TRP A 402 11.43 13.17 12.62
CA TRP A 402 10.47 12.29 11.97
C TRP A 402 9.02 12.50 12.41
N TYR A 403 8.81 13.01 13.64
CA TYR A 403 7.48 13.40 14.10
C TYR A 403 7.02 14.59 13.26
N TRP A 404 7.88 15.60 13.11
CA TRP A 404 7.60 16.76 12.29
C TRP A 404 7.38 16.43 10.80
N VAL A 405 8.13 15.49 10.22
CA VAL A 405 7.91 15.03 8.82
C VAL A 405 6.49 14.53 8.58
N GLN A 406 5.86 13.90 9.58
CA GLN A 406 4.50 13.36 9.43
C GLN A 406 3.43 14.41 9.71
N THR A 407 3.64 15.25 10.73
CA THR A 407 2.61 16.12 11.30
C THR A 407 2.61 17.53 10.72
N ALA A 408 3.75 18.04 10.26
CA ALA A 408 3.85 19.42 9.80
C ALA A 408 3.15 19.65 8.46
N ASN A 409 2.32 20.68 8.36
CA ASN A 409 1.66 21.05 7.10
C ASN A 409 2.63 21.63 6.05
N THR A 410 3.78 22.15 6.47
CA THR A 410 4.80 22.73 5.58
C THR A 410 6.18 22.27 5.98
N LEU A 411 6.85 21.55 5.07
CA LEU A 411 8.17 20.97 5.28
C LEU A 411 9.31 21.80 4.66
N MET A 412 8.99 22.68 3.72
CA MET A 412 9.97 23.54 3.06
C MET A 412 9.26 24.78 2.51
N GLN A 413 9.93 25.93 2.52
CA GLN A 413 9.40 27.20 2.00
C GLN A 413 9.33 27.26 0.45
N PHE A 414 9.67 26.18 -0.23
CA PHE A 414 9.55 26.08 -1.69
C PHE A 414 8.09 25.76 -2.06
N ASP A 415 7.56 26.45 -3.07
CA ASP A 415 6.25 26.17 -3.64
C ASP A 415 6.39 25.41 -4.98
N PRO A 416 6.33 24.06 -4.96
CA PRO A 416 6.44 23.25 -6.17
C PRO A 416 5.24 23.42 -7.10
N VAL A 417 4.05 23.73 -6.55
CA VAL A 417 2.82 23.84 -7.35
C VAL A 417 2.87 25.11 -8.18
N THR A 418 3.16 26.26 -7.55
CA THR A 418 3.34 27.52 -8.28
C THR A 418 4.52 27.45 -9.25
N PHE A 419 5.62 26.79 -8.87
CA PHE A 419 6.77 26.61 -9.75
C PHE A 419 6.41 25.90 -11.07
N VAL A 420 5.63 24.82 -10.99
CA VAL A 420 5.20 24.03 -12.15
C VAL A 420 4.14 24.77 -12.95
N THR A 421 3.10 25.29 -12.30
CA THR A 421 1.96 25.93 -12.98
C THR A 421 2.33 27.22 -13.70
N ALA A 422 3.25 28.03 -13.16
CA ALA A 422 3.73 29.26 -13.80
C ALA A 422 4.53 29.02 -15.10
N ARG A 423 5.04 27.80 -15.30
CA ARG A 423 5.85 27.40 -16.47
C ARG A 423 5.08 26.56 -17.49
N GLN A 424 3.78 26.37 -17.28
CA GLN A 424 2.89 25.73 -18.24
C GLN A 424 2.37 26.74 -19.27
N SER A 425 1.93 26.24 -20.43
CA SER A 425 1.45 27.08 -21.53
C SER A 425 0.14 27.80 -21.19
N ARG A 426 -0.19 28.89 -21.89
CA ARG A 426 -1.46 29.64 -21.70
C ARG A 426 -2.72 28.77 -21.86
N THR A 427 -2.66 27.69 -22.63
CA THR A 427 -3.74 26.71 -22.79
C THR A 427 -3.95 25.82 -21.56
N ASP A 428 -2.91 25.58 -20.76
CA ASP A 428 -2.99 24.77 -19.53
C ASP A 428 -3.60 25.54 -18.34
N LEU A 429 -3.54 26.88 -18.39
CA LEU A 429 -4.07 27.77 -17.35
C LEU A 429 -5.61 27.88 -17.36
N ILE A 430 -6.26 27.66 -18.51
CA ILE A 430 -7.72 27.79 -18.66
C ILE A 430 -8.46 26.55 -18.12
N THR A 431 -7.81 25.39 -18.14
CA THR A 431 -8.44 24.10 -17.80
C THR A 431 -8.22 23.67 -16.36
N GLY A 432 -7.48 24.43 -15.53
CA GLY A 432 -7.20 24.20 -14.11
C GLY A 432 -5.88 23.45 -13.87
N SER A 433 -4.84 24.17 -13.47
CA SER A 433 -3.41 23.82 -13.58
C SER A 433 -2.85 22.91 -12.48
N GLU A 434 -3.60 22.66 -11.40
CA GLU A 434 -3.14 21.91 -10.21
C GLU A 434 -3.33 20.39 -10.31
N SER A 435 -3.46 19.81 -11.51
CA SER A 435 -3.58 18.34 -11.65
C SER A 435 -3.01 17.85 -12.98
N PRO A 436 -2.72 16.53 -13.10
CA PRO A 436 -2.45 15.90 -14.38
C PRO A 436 -3.57 16.18 -15.38
N GLN A 437 -3.19 16.45 -16.63
CA GLN A 437 -4.11 16.53 -17.75
C GLN A 437 -4.00 15.26 -18.59
N ALA A 438 -5.11 14.84 -19.19
CA ALA A 438 -5.10 13.75 -20.13
C ALA A 438 -4.17 14.11 -21.30
N SER A 439 -3.35 13.15 -21.73
CA SER A 439 -2.46 13.37 -22.89
C SER A 439 -3.29 13.75 -24.13
N PRO A 440 -2.84 14.71 -24.97
CA PRO A 440 -3.47 14.97 -26.27
C PRO A 440 -3.49 13.74 -27.19
N THR A 441 -2.60 12.77 -26.94
CA THR A 441 -2.53 11.48 -27.64
C THR A 441 -3.34 10.36 -26.96
N ALA A 442 -4.03 10.65 -25.85
CA ALA A 442 -5.03 9.74 -25.33
C ALA A 442 -6.08 9.57 -26.43
N ASP A 443 -6.15 8.36 -26.98
CA ASP A 443 -6.94 8.04 -28.15
C ASP A 443 -8.37 8.55 -27.94
N TRP A 444 -8.79 9.55 -28.72
CA TRP A 444 -10.11 10.18 -28.58
C TRP A 444 -11.24 9.14 -28.72
N LYS A 445 -10.98 8.02 -29.41
CA LYS A 445 -11.88 6.86 -29.47
C LYS A 445 -11.95 6.12 -28.13
N ARG A 446 -10.84 6.00 -27.40
CA ARG A 446 -10.82 5.50 -26.01
C ARG A 446 -11.52 6.48 -25.07
N MET A 447 -11.34 7.79 -25.23
CA MET A 447 -12.09 8.79 -24.44
C MET A 447 -13.62 8.66 -24.65
N ARG A 448 -14.08 8.25 -25.85
CA ARG A 448 -15.49 7.91 -26.12
C ARG A 448 -15.97 6.60 -25.46
N LEU A 449 -15.10 5.63 -25.23
CA LEU A 449 -15.41 4.40 -24.46
C LEU A 449 -15.60 4.69 -22.95
N PHE A 450 -15.24 5.89 -22.49
CA PHE A 450 -15.30 6.29 -21.09
C PHE A 450 -16.19 7.52 -20.85
N GLY A 451 -17.10 7.84 -21.78
CA GLY A 451 -18.04 8.96 -21.59
C GLY A 451 -18.94 8.75 -20.38
N SER A 452 -19.25 9.84 -19.65
CA SER A 452 -20.04 9.84 -18.41
C SER A 452 -21.38 9.08 -18.50
N ASN A 453 -21.97 9.03 -19.70
CA ASN A 453 -23.29 8.42 -19.93
C ASN A 453 -23.23 6.89 -20.12
N GLN A 454 -22.07 6.23 -20.01
CA GLN A 454 -21.93 4.77 -20.17
C GLN A 454 -21.82 4.00 -18.85
N PHE A 455 -21.57 4.67 -17.73
CA PHE A 455 -21.40 4.02 -16.43
C PHE A 455 -22.68 4.14 -15.62
N GLU A 456 -23.52 3.11 -15.74
CA GLU A 456 -24.77 2.98 -14.99
C GLU A 456 -24.52 2.19 -13.70
N ASP A 457 -25.15 2.61 -12.61
CA ASP A 457 -25.22 1.82 -11.38
C ASP A 457 -25.75 0.42 -11.70
N THR A 458 -25.13 -0.60 -11.10
CA THR A 458 -25.58 -1.98 -11.24
C THR A 458 -26.43 -2.39 -10.04
N THR A 459 -27.39 -3.30 -10.26
CA THR A 459 -28.10 -3.99 -9.18
C THR A 459 -27.34 -5.24 -8.71
N GLU A 460 -26.31 -5.67 -9.44
CA GLU A 460 -25.45 -6.78 -9.05
C GLU A 460 -24.45 -6.31 -7.99
N GLU A 461 -24.74 -6.61 -6.74
CA GLU A 461 -23.83 -6.32 -5.64
C GLU A 461 -22.78 -7.42 -5.48
N GLN A 462 -21.52 -7.01 -5.50
CA GLN A 462 -20.38 -7.86 -5.18
C GLN A 462 -19.60 -7.17 -4.05
N GLN A 463 -19.79 -7.66 -2.83
CA GLN A 463 -19.25 -7.08 -1.60
C GLN A 463 -17.71 -6.97 -1.64
N LEU A 464 -17.06 -7.90 -2.34
CA LEU A 464 -15.59 -7.92 -2.49
C LEU A 464 -15.01 -6.70 -3.21
N PHE A 465 -15.83 -5.99 -3.97
CA PHE A 465 -15.44 -4.76 -4.64
C PHE A 465 -15.94 -3.50 -3.94
N THR A 466 -16.61 -3.66 -2.80
CA THR A 466 -17.29 -2.60 -2.08
C THR A 466 -16.48 -2.17 -0.87
N TYR A 467 -16.11 -0.90 -0.85
CA TYR A 467 -15.50 -0.23 0.28
C TYR A 467 -16.12 1.15 0.42
N SER A 468 -16.36 1.59 1.65
CA SER A 468 -16.76 2.96 1.97
C SER A 468 -16.04 3.38 3.25
N SER A 469 -15.30 4.49 3.19
CA SER A 469 -14.60 5.01 4.36
C SER A 469 -15.60 5.57 5.38
N PRO A 470 -15.24 5.65 6.68
CA PRO A 470 -16.10 6.29 7.68
C PRO A 470 -16.51 7.71 7.28
N GLY A 471 -15.58 8.50 6.73
CA GLY A 471 -15.88 9.83 6.22
C GLY A 471 -16.84 9.85 5.04
N PHE A 472 -16.73 8.90 4.11
CA PHE A 472 -17.69 8.76 3.02
C PHE A 472 -19.08 8.39 3.52
N ILE A 473 -19.20 7.47 4.48
CA ILE A 473 -20.48 7.07 5.09
C ILE A 473 -21.17 8.29 5.73
N ARG A 474 -20.41 9.13 6.45
CA ARG A 474 -20.94 10.40 7.00
C ARG A 474 -21.48 11.31 5.90
N ALA A 475 -20.69 11.55 4.85
CA ALA A 475 -21.09 12.38 3.72
C ALA A 475 -22.32 11.82 2.99
N TYR A 476 -22.37 10.50 2.81
CA TYR A 476 -23.47 9.80 2.17
C TYR A 476 -24.81 9.99 2.92
N LYS A 477 -24.78 9.87 4.25
CA LYS A 477 -25.97 10.08 5.08
C LYS A 477 -26.52 11.50 4.99
N LEU A 478 -25.65 12.51 4.90
CA LEU A 478 -26.06 13.90 4.67
C LEU A 478 -26.81 14.03 3.34
N ILE A 479 -26.29 13.45 2.25
CA ILE A 479 -26.96 13.48 0.95
C ILE A 479 -28.35 12.83 1.03
N LEU A 480 -28.47 11.68 1.71
CA LEU A 480 -29.78 11.03 1.88
C LEU A 480 -30.78 11.88 2.66
N ASN A 481 -30.30 12.74 3.56
CA ASN A 481 -31.14 13.68 4.31
C ASN A 481 -31.42 14.99 3.56
N GLY A 482 -30.94 15.13 2.31
CA GLY A 482 -31.07 16.36 1.51
C GLY A 482 -30.08 17.47 1.89
N GLU A 483 -29.04 17.13 2.65
CA GLU A 483 -27.96 18.03 3.04
C GLU A 483 -26.76 17.92 2.08
N VAL A 484 -25.92 18.95 2.05
CA VAL A 484 -24.74 19.01 1.17
C VAL A 484 -23.49 18.71 2.01
N PRO A 485 -22.74 17.63 1.72
CA PRO A 485 -21.53 17.31 2.45
C PRO A 485 -20.40 18.30 2.13
N ASP A 486 -19.64 18.65 3.16
CA ASP A 486 -18.43 19.50 3.09
C ASP A 486 -17.14 18.68 3.21
N GLU A 487 -15.98 19.33 3.12
CA GLU A 487 -14.67 18.66 3.18
C GLU A 487 -14.39 18.01 4.55
N ASN A 488 -15.00 18.52 5.64
CA ASN A 488 -14.79 18.01 6.99
C ASN A 488 -15.37 16.61 7.17
N CYS A 489 -16.42 16.28 6.41
CA CYS A 489 -17.02 14.95 6.42
C CYS A 489 -16.00 13.85 6.15
N PHE A 490 -15.01 14.10 5.30
CA PHE A 490 -14.01 13.13 4.84
C PHE A 490 -12.73 13.09 5.70
N ASN A 491 -12.64 13.93 6.74
CA ASN A 491 -11.45 14.06 7.56
C ASN A 491 -11.42 13.03 8.69
N ASP A 492 -10.83 11.87 8.42
CA ASP A 492 -10.45 10.93 9.47
C ASP A 492 -8.98 11.16 9.91
N PRO A 493 -8.67 11.09 11.23
CA PRO A 493 -7.33 11.30 11.75
C PRO A 493 -6.38 10.24 11.18
N PRO A 494 -5.19 10.62 10.70
CA PRO A 494 -4.25 9.68 10.11
C PRO A 494 -3.60 8.78 11.16
N GLU A 495 -3.23 7.57 10.73
CA GLU A 495 -2.42 6.65 11.51
C GLU A 495 -0.93 6.99 11.34
N LEU A 496 -0.30 7.44 12.42
CA LEU A 496 1.10 7.81 12.43
C LEU A 496 1.99 6.59 12.69
N VAL A 497 3.23 6.65 12.21
CA VAL A 497 4.19 5.53 12.24
C VAL A 497 5.05 5.53 13.51
N PHE A 498 5.01 6.62 14.29
CA PHE A 498 5.95 6.93 15.40
C PHE A 498 5.33 6.90 16.79
N GLU A 499 4.42 5.98 17.03
CA GLU A 499 4.36 5.40 18.37
C GLU A 499 5.60 4.51 18.48
N GLU A 500 6.62 4.98 19.20
CA GLU A 500 7.83 4.22 19.44
C GLU A 500 7.46 2.84 20.02
N ASP A 501 8.24 1.79 19.71
CA ASP A 501 8.22 0.51 20.44
C ASP A 501 8.78 0.73 21.88
N GLN A 502 8.27 1.74 22.58
CA GLN A 502 8.54 1.98 23.99
C GLN A 502 7.56 1.13 24.78
N THR A 503 8.13 0.07 25.36
CA THR A 503 7.61 -0.67 26.52
C THR A 503 6.25 -1.34 26.34
N GLU A 504 6.27 -2.67 26.20
CA GLU A 504 5.84 -3.57 27.28
C GLU A 504 6.14 -5.03 26.91
N THR A 505 6.75 -5.73 27.85
CA THR A 505 7.03 -7.16 27.78
C THR A 505 5.74 -7.93 28.00
N TYR A 506 5.00 -8.21 26.94
CA TYR A 506 3.93 -9.21 26.99
C TYR A 506 4.30 -10.39 26.09
N SER A 507 5.05 -11.34 26.63
CA SER A 507 5.35 -12.56 25.86
C SER A 507 4.30 -13.62 26.17
N PHE A 508 3.93 -14.46 25.21
CA PHE A 508 3.20 -15.71 25.48
C PHE A 508 3.85 -16.62 26.55
N LYS A 509 5.02 -16.29 27.11
CA LYS A 509 5.57 -16.99 28.28
C LYS A 509 4.67 -16.86 29.52
N ASP A 510 3.84 -15.84 29.59
CA ASP A 510 2.94 -15.61 30.73
C ASP A 510 1.67 -16.48 30.68
N PHE A 511 1.37 -17.10 29.52
CA PHE A 511 0.37 -18.16 29.38
C PHE A 511 0.94 -19.54 29.70
#